data_AF-A0A0R3EBQ5-F1
#
_entry.id   AF-A0A0R3EBQ5-F1
#
_cell.length_a   1.000
_cell.length_b   1.000
_cell.length_c   1.000
_cell.angle_alpha   90.00
_cell.angle_beta   90.00
_cell.angle_gamma   90.00
#
_symmetry.space_group_name_H-M   'P 1'
#
loop_
_entity.id
_entity.type
_entity.pdbx_description
1 polymer ?
#
loop_
_entity_poly.entity_id
_entity_poly.type
_entity_poly.pdbx_seq_one_letter_code
_entity_poly.pdbx_strand_id
1 'polypeptide(L)'
;MTPAVRIVAFHGALWNIDPWYRWSWYAWPAAMAVLIAGWILLSKPVNGDAWGNTGSWAKPIVQKAATSTATPIKTTTANALDLEVLSCFANSTVGSEAVCTKLIEGGKISGSRLASVYTQRGFMRRDRDPDSAMADFNAALKIQPDYPAALNDRAWIYMTRGDYDTALQDLNKTASQSTPWAIAAVAYYYRGFAYLRLKDYAKAVADLNEAIRRLPNNADYYLARGEALQGQESYDAALGDFDEFSKRAPKDPRGLLARAAIFETTGRPREALTALDAAVTLAPDSDFARSERDRLREQVKDDAPAKSRPAEPPPT
;
A
#
# COMPACT_ATOMS: atom_id res chain seq x y z
N MET A 1 -8.02 -23.67 -24.20
CA MET A 1 -7.85 -23.40 -22.75
C MET A 1 -7.36 -24.67 -22.07
N THR A 2 -6.27 -24.59 -21.31
CA THR A 2 -5.66 -25.76 -20.64
C THR A 2 -6.54 -26.24 -19.46
N PRO A 3 -6.46 -27.52 -19.06
CA PRO A 3 -7.24 -28.06 -17.94
C PRO A 3 -7.06 -27.26 -16.63
N ALA A 4 -5.85 -26.74 -16.39
CA ALA A 4 -5.53 -25.92 -15.23
C ALA A 4 -6.34 -24.61 -15.17
N VAL A 5 -6.55 -23.94 -16.32
CA VAL A 5 -7.32 -22.68 -16.37
C VAL A 5 -8.80 -22.93 -16.09
N ARG A 6 -9.33 -24.09 -16.48
CA ARG A 6 -10.72 -24.47 -16.18
C ARG A 6 -10.94 -24.75 -14.70
N ILE A 7 -9.96 -25.36 -14.02
CA ILE A 7 -10.04 -25.65 -12.59
C ILE A 7 -9.99 -24.35 -11.76
N VAL A 8 -9.13 -23.40 -12.13
CA VAL A 8 -9.05 -22.10 -11.42
C VAL A 8 -10.31 -21.26 -11.62
N ALA A 9 -10.87 -21.24 -12.82
CA ALA A 9 -12.14 -20.55 -13.09
C ALA A 9 -13.32 -21.18 -12.34
N PHE A 10 -13.36 -22.52 -12.25
CA PHE A 10 -14.40 -23.24 -11.52
C PHE A 10 -14.27 -23.06 -10.00
N HIS A 11 -13.03 -23.04 -9.49
CA HIS A 11 -12.75 -22.74 -8.08
C HIS A 11 -13.16 -21.31 -7.72
N GLY A 12 -12.83 -20.31 -8.55
CA GLY A 12 -13.24 -18.92 -8.32
C GLY A 12 -14.77 -18.72 -8.37
N ALA A 13 -15.47 -19.44 -9.25
CA ALA A 13 -16.92 -19.39 -9.33
C ALA A 13 -17.60 -20.02 -8.11
N LEU A 14 -17.18 -21.23 -7.70
CA LEU A 14 -17.71 -21.90 -6.51
C LEU A 14 -17.36 -21.16 -5.22
N TRP A 15 -16.17 -20.56 -5.16
CA TRP A 15 -15.76 -19.72 -4.05
C TRP A 15 -16.66 -18.51 -3.90
N ASN A 16 -17.32 -18.00 -4.94
CA ASN A 16 -18.19 -16.83 -4.80
C ASN A 16 -19.66 -17.14 -4.57
N ILE A 17 -20.14 -18.28 -5.08
CA ILE A 17 -21.56 -18.58 -5.16
C ILE A 17 -22.02 -19.47 -3.99
N ASP A 18 -21.17 -20.34 -3.47
CA ASP A 18 -21.56 -21.34 -2.48
C ASP A 18 -20.88 -21.12 -1.11
N PRO A 19 -21.62 -20.64 -0.09
CA PRO A 19 -21.13 -20.53 1.28
C PRO A 19 -20.68 -21.87 1.89
N TRP A 20 -21.30 -23.00 1.50
CA TRP A 20 -20.89 -24.33 1.96
C TRP A 20 -19.55 -24.76 1.35
N TYR A 21 -19.30 -24.39 0.09
CA TYR A 21 -18.00 -24.61 -0.55
C TYR A 21 -16.90 -23.85 0.19
N ARG A 22 -17.11 -22.58 0.54
CA ARG A 22 -16.15 -21.82 1.39
C ARG A 22 -15.93 -22.46 2.74
N TRP A 23 -17.01 -22.84 3.43
CA TRP A 23 -16.93 -23.45 4.76
C TRP A 23 -16.18 -24.79 4.74
N SER A 24 -16.40 -25.63 3.73
CA SER A 24 -15.70 -26.91 3.58
C SER A 24 -14.18 -26.75 3.38
N TRP A 25 -13.73 -25.70 2.69
CA TRP A 25 -12.30 -25.37 2.54
C TRP A 25 -11.61 -24.94 3.86
N TYR A 26 -12.37 -24.45 4.85
CA TYR A 26 -11.83 -24.18 6.20
C TYR A 26 -11.96 -25.39 7.13
N ALA A 27 -13.01 -26.19 6.96
CA ALA A 27 -13.25 -27.37 7.79
C ALA A 27 -12.32 -28.54 7.46
N TRP A 28 -11.97 -28.75 6.18
CA TRP A 28 -11.13 -29.89 5.75
C TRP A 28 -9.68 -29.85 6.26
N PRO A 29 -8.94 -28.73 6.20
CA PRO A 29 -7.58 -28.66 6.74
C PRO A 29 -7.54 -28.89 8.25
N ALA A 30 -8.53 -28.37 8.98
CA ALA A 30 -8.67 -28.57 10.41
C ALA A 30 -9.03 -30.03 10.76
N ALA A 31 -9.94 -30.66 10.00
CA ALA A 31 -10.30 -32.06 10.17
C ALA A 31 -9.12 -33.00 9.85
N MET A 32 -8.35 -32.73 8.78
CA MET A 32 -7.13 -33.47 8.47
C MET A 32 -6.05 -33.30 9.53
N ALA A 33 -5.87 -32.09 10.08
CA ALA A 33 -4.93 -31.85 11.17
C ALA A 33 -5.29 -32.64 12.43
N VAL A 34 -6.59 -32.74 12.77
CA VAL A 34 -7.06 -33.55 13.90
C VAL A 34 -6.91 -35.06 13.64
N LEU A 35 -7.13 -35.52 12.39
CA LEU A 35 -6.90 -36.92 12.03
C LEU A 35 -5.41 -37.29 12.04
N ILE A 36 -4.52 -36.40 11.59
CA ILE A 36 -3.06 -36.58 11.64
C ILE A 36 -2.57 -36.56 13.09
N ALA A 37 -3.03 -35.60 13.91
CA ALA A 37 -2.68 -35.53 15.33
C ALA A 37 -3.22 -36.74 16.11
N GLY A 38 -4.44 -37.19 15.80
CA GLY A 38 -5.03 -38.40 16.36
C GLY A 38 -4.25 -39.67 15.98
N TRP A 39 -3.77 -39.77 14.73
CA TRP A 39 -2.97 -40.90 14.27
C TRP A 39 -1.58 -40.95 14.93
N ILE A 40 -0.97 -39.79 15.18
CA ILE A 40 0.31 -39.66 15.91
C ILE A 40 0.15 -40.04 17.39
N LEU A 41 -0.99 -39.72 18.02
CA LEU A 41 -1.24 -40.03 19.44
C LEU A 41 -1.68 -41.49 19.67
N LEU A 42 -2.25 -42.16 18.66
CA LEU A 42 -2.72 -43.55 18.72
C LEU A 42 -1.71 -44.58 18.19
N SER A 43 -0.67 -44.15 17.47
CA SER A 43 0.41 -45.04 17.02
C SER A 43 1.40 -45.30 18.16
N LYS A 44 1.24 -46.43 18.84
CA LYS A 44 2.30 -46.96 19.71
C LYS A 44 3.51 -47.33 18.84
N PRO A 45 4.75 -47.04 19.26
CA PRO A 45 5.92 -47.46 18.51
C PRO A 45 5.98 -48.99 18.52
N VAL A 46 5.89 -49.60 17.33
CA VAL A 46 6.19 -51.01 17.13
C VAL A 46 7.72 -51.11 17.14
N ASN A 47 8.26 -51.77 18.17
CA ASN A 47 9.64 -52.21 18.20
C ASN A 47 9.84 -53.26 17.09
N GLY A 48 10.83 -53.06 16.21
CA GLY A 48 11.31 -54.13 15.32
C GLY A 48 11.51 -53.72 13.86
N ASP A 49 12.74 -53.30 13.57
CA ASP A 49 13.58 -53.62 12.41
C ASP A 49 12.93 -54.02 11.09
N ALA A 50 13.11 -53.19 10.04
CA ALA A 50 13.21 -53.63 8.66
C ALA A 50 13.55 -52.47 7.68
N TRP A 51 14.82 -52.44 7.24
CA TRP A 51 15.33 -51.95 5.93
C TRP A 51 15.02 -50.48 5.54
N GLY A 52 15.94 -49.51 5.48
CA GLY A 52 17.35 -49.58 5.11
C GLY A 52 17.56 -48.74 3.84
N ASN A 53 17.92 -47.45 3.95
CA ASN A 53 18.81 -46.83 2.98
C ASN A 53 19.48 -45.55 3.52
N THR A 54 20.72 -45.40 3.09
CA THR A 54 21.81 -44.58 3.60
C THR A 54 21.70 -43.09 3.25
N GLY A 55 21.92 -42.25 4.25
CA GLY A 55 22.11 -40.80 4.10
C GLY A 55 22.79 -40.21 5.33
N SER A 56 24.07 -39.88 5.21
CA SER A 56 24.94 -39.33 6.26
C SER A 56 24.63 -37.85 6.58
N TRP A 57 23.44 -37.54 7.10
CA TRP A 57 23.08 -36.17 7.52
C TRP A 57 22.29 -36.09 8.83
N ALA A 58 21.98 -37.23 9.47
CA ALA A 58 21.31 -37.27 10.76
C ALA A 58 22.05 -38.19 11.74
N LYS A 59 23.16 -37.71 12.30
CA LYS A 59 23.56 -38.19 13.64
C LYS A 59 22.82 -37.32 14.64
N PRO A 60 21.85 -37.83 15.42
CA PRO A 60 21.31 -37.05 16.52
C PRO A 60 22.46 -36.76 17.48
N ILE A 61 22.74 -35.48 17.69
CA ILE A 61 23.56 -35.05 18.81
C ILE A 61 22.79 -35.51 20.04
N VAL A 62 23.33 -36.49 20.78
CA VAL A 62 22.82 -36.84 22.10
C VAL A 62 23.18 -35.67 23.01
N GLN A 63 22.36 -34.61 22.95
CA GLN A 63 22.37 -33.62 24.00
C GLN A 63 21.75 -34.32 25.20
N LYS A 64 22.60 -34.67 26.17
CA LYS A 64 22.19 -35.14 27.49
C LYS A 64 21.06 -34.22 27.93
N ALA A 65 19.87 -34.77 28.15
CA ALA A 65 18.69 -34.01 28.52
C ALA A 65 19.06 -33.14 29.74
N ALA A 66 19.34 -31.86 29.47
CA ALA A 66 19.30 -30.88 30.53
C ALA A 66 17.84 -30.88 30.95
N THR A 67 17.60 -31.24 32.20
CA THR A 67 16.35 -30.95 32.90
C THR A 67 16.17 -29.43 32.87
N SER A 68 15.68 -28.93 31.75
CA SER A 68 15.11 -27.61 31.64
C SER A 68 13.87 -27.66 32.50
N THR A 69 13.96 -27.08 33.68
CA THR A 69 12.80 -26.55 34.36
C THR A 69 12.21 -25.51 33.42
N ALA A 70 11.38 -25.96 32.48
CA ALA A 70 10.57 -25.08 31.67
C ALA A 70 9.69 -24.32 32.65
N THR A 71 10.12 -23.11 33.00
CA THR A 71 9.19 -22.11 33.55
C THR A 71 8.01 -22.09 32.60
N PRO A 72 6.77 -22.25 33.10
CA PRO A 72 5.61 -22.19 32.25
C PRO A 72 5.68 -20.91 31.45
N ILE A 73 5.51 -20.99 30.13
CA ILE A 73 5.28 -19.82 29.29
C ILE A 73 4.07 -19.15 29.93
N LYS A 74 4.29 -18.03 30.64
CA LYS A 74 3.21 -17.18 31.10
C LYS A 74 2.51 -16.72 29.83
N THR A 75 1.38 -17.33 29.51
CA THR A 75 0.37 -16.67 28.70
C THR A 75 -0.03 -15.44 29.51
N THR A 76 0.64 -14.31 29.26
CA THR A 76 0.16 -13.01 29.71
C THR A 76 -1.18 -12.84 29.04
N THR A 77 -2.25 -13.14 29.77
CA THR A 77 -3.56 -12.55 29.50
C THR A 77 -3.30 -11.07 29.34
N ALA A 78 -3.54 -10.53 28.15
CA ALA A 78 -3.48 -9.09 27.95
C ALA A 78 -4.32 -8.45 29.05
N ASN A 79 -3.71 -7.55 29.84
CA ASN A 79 -4.48 -6.91 30.90
C ASN A 79 -5.62 -6.11 30.26
N ALA A 80 -6.70 -5.87 31.01
CA ALA A 80 -7.88 -5.17 30.49
C ALA A 80 -7.53 -3.82 29.83
N LEU A 81 -6.50 -3.13 30.34
CA LEU A 81 -6.03 -1.86 29.80
C LEU A 81 -5.36 -2.01 28.41
N ASP A 82 -4.60 -3.08 28.18
CA ASP A 82 -3.98 -3.37 26.89
C ASP A 82 -5.05 -3.66 25.83
N LEU A 83 -6.12 -4.37 26.21
CA LEU A 83 -7.27 -4.60 25.34
C LEU A 83 -8.04 -3.30 25.05
N GLU A 84 -8.20 -2.42 26.05
CA GLU A 84 -8.80 -1.09 25.85
C GLU A 84 -7.94 -0.23 24.89
N VAL A 85 -6.62 -0.21 25.05
CA VAL A 85 -5.73 0.51 24.13
C VAL A 85 -5.87 -0.05 22.71
N LEU A 86 -5.84 -1.37 22.53
CA LEU A 86 -6.03 -2.00 21.21
C LEU A 86 -7.37 -1.63 20.57
N SER A 87 -8.42 -1.40 21.36
CA SER A 87 -9.73 -1.00 20.82
C SER A 87 -9.72 0.41 20.20
N CYS A 88 -8.80 1.30 20.59
CA CYS A 88 -8.56 2.58 19.91
C CYS A 88 -7.97 2.38 18.49
N PHE A 89 -7.30 1.26 18.22
CA PHE A 89 -6.70 0.93 16.91
C PHE A 89 -7.58 -0.01 16.06
N ALA A 90 -8.69 -0.51 16.60
CA ALA A 90 -9.54 -1.47 15.91
C ALA A 90 -10.35 -0.80 14.80
N ASN A 91 -10.26 -1.32 13.57
CA ASN A 91 -10.94 -0.79 12.38
C ASN A 91 -12.43 -1.17 12.30
N SER A 92 -13.15 -1.09 13.42
CA SER A 92 -14.60 -1.25 13.43
C SER A 92 -15.26 0.12 13.36
N THR A 93 -16.50 0.17 12.90
CA THR A 93 -17.35 1.37 12.82
C THR A 93 -17.55 2.07 14.18
N VAL A 94 -17.02 1.51 15.28
CA VAL A 94 -16.84 2.14 16.60
C VAL A 94 -15.49 1.71 17.24
N GLY A 95 -14.39 1.72 16.49
CA GLY A 95 -13.07 2.04 17.02
C GLY A 95 -12.97 3.55 17.10
N SER A 96 -13.61 4.12 18.11
CA SER A 96 -14.02 5.51 18.08
C SER A 96 -12.92 6.43 18.58
N GLU A 97 -12.73 7.54 17.90
CA GLU A 97 -12.10 8.74 18.47
C GLU A 97 -12.49 8.96 19.95
N ALA A 98 -13.74 8.65 20.31
CA ALA A 98 -14.25 8.70 21.67
C ALA A 98 -13.54 7.73 22.64
N VAL A 99 -13.20 6.50 22.23
CA VAL A 99 -12.37 5.57 23.01
C VAL A 99 -10.97 6.15 23.22
N CYS A 100 -10.31 6.62 22.16
CA CYS A 100 -9.00 7.23 22.28
C CYS A 100 -9.03 8.46 23.20
N THR A 101 -10.10 9.27 23.11
CA THR A 101 -10.34 10.43 23.98
C THR A 101 -10.51 10.02 25.44
N LYS A 102 -11.35 9.02 25.73
CA LYS A 102 -11.53 8.48 27.08
C LYS A 102 -10.22 7.95 27.68
N LEU A 103 -9.40 7.29 26.87
CA LEU A 103 -8.08 6.79 27.31
C LEU A 103 -7.12 7.93 27.66
N ILE A 104 -7.08 8.98 26.85
CA ILE A 104 -6.27 10.18 27.09
C ILE A 104 -6.72 10.89 28.37
N GLU A 105 -8.02 11.13 28.53
CA GLU A 105 -8.59 11.85 29.67
C GLU A 105 -8.55 11.04 30.96
N GLY A 106 -8.62 9.70 30.85
CA GLY A 106 -8.67 8.81 32.00
C GLY A 106 -7.38 8.73 32.81
N GLY A 107 -6.25 9.21 32.28
CA GLY A 107 -4.96 9.26 33.00
C GLY A 107 -4.34 7.90 33.36
N LYS A 108 -4.94 6.79 32.93
CA LYS A 108 -4.48 5.42 33.23
C LYS A 108 -3.32 4.97 32.34
N ILE A 109 -3.12 5.63 31.20
CA ILE A 109 -2.03 5.35 30.25
C ILE A 109 -1.00 6.49 30.28
N SER A 110 0.27 6.15 30.10
CA SER A 110 1.38 7.10 30.09
C SER A 110 2.50 6.64 29.16
N GLY A 111 3.50 7.50 28.95
CA GLY A 111 4.66 7.19 28.11
C GLY A 111 4.28 6.80 26.69
N SER A 112 4.94 5.78 26.15
CA SER A 112 4.79 5.37 24.74
C SER A 112 3.34 4.95 24.38
N ARG A 113 2.60 4.33 25.31
CA ARG A 113 1.17 4.01 25.10
C ARG A 113 0.31 5.26 24.94
N LEU A 114 0.58 6.30 25.72
CA LEU A 114 -0.15 7.56 25.61
C LEU A 114 0.22 8.28 24.30
N ALA A 115 1.50 8.27 23.91
CA ALA A 115 1.94 8.82 22.63
C ALA A 115 1.28 8.10 21.43
N SER A 116 1.15 6.77 21.48
CA SER A 116 0.49 6.02 20.40
C SER A 116 -1.01 6.31 20.32
N VAL A 117 -1.71 6.46 21.45
CA VAL A 117 -3.15 6.81 21.47
C VAL A 117 -3.38 8.25 20.97
N TYR A 118 -2.56 9.22 21.36
CA TYR A 118 -2.61 10.56 20.77
C TYR A 118 -2.44 10.51 19.26
N THR A 119 -1.42 9.78 18.79
CA THR A 119 -1.14 9.64 17.35
C THR A 119 -2.33 9.01 16.60
N GLN A 120 -2.92 7.96 17.16
CA GLN A 120 -4.08 7.30 16.55
C GLN A 120 -5.29 8.24 16.47
N ARG A 121 -5.56 9.01 17.52
CA ARG A 121 -6.65 9.99 17.52
C ARG A 121 -6.40 11.12 16.51
N GLY A 122 -5.16 11.62 16.45
CA GLY A 122 -4.75 12.61 15.46
C GLY A 122 -4.92 12.10 14.03
N PHE A 123 -4.50 10.86 13.76
CA PHE A 123 -4.69 10.21 12.46
C PHE A 123 -6.16 10.17 12.03
N MET A 124 -7.08 9.86 12.94
CA MET A 124 -8.53 9.85 12.67
C MET A 124 -9.12 11.26 12.43
N ARG A 125 -8.42 12.31 12.83
CA ARG A 125 -8.86 13.72 12.70
C ARG A 125 -8.25 14.42 11.49
N ARG A 126 -7.08 13.99 11.03
CA ARG A 126 -6.22 14.77 10.12
C ARG A 126 -6.92 15.33 8.88
N ASP A 127 -7.88 14.60 8.31
CA ASP A 127 -8.58 15.01 7.09
C ASP A 127 -9.75 15.96 7.37
N ARG A 128 -10.43 15.83 8.52
CA ARG A 128 -11.64 16.61 8.86
C ARG A 128 -11.38 17.80 9.80
N ASP A 129 -10.36 17.67 10.65
CA ASP A 129 -9.96 18.62 11.67
C ASP A 129 -8.43 18.56 11.84
N PRO A 130 -7.68 19.15 10.90
CA PRO A 130 -6.23 19.10 10.91
C PRO A 130 -5.61 19.85 12.10
N ASP A 131 -6.29 20.85 12.67
CA ASP A 131 -5.76 21.60 13.83
C ASP A 131 -5.78 20.75 15.11
N SER A 132 -6.90 20.06 15.38
CA SER A 132 -6.95 19.10 16.50
C SER A 132 -5.99 17.93 16.29
N ALA A 133 -5.82 17.46 15.04
CA ALA A 133 -4.83 16.43 14.72
C ALA A 133 -3.39 16.89 15.00
N MET A 134 -3.05 18.13 14.61
CA MET A 134 -1.75 18.73 14.92
C MET A 134 -1.50 18.82 16.43
N ALA A 135 -2.51 19.20 17.21
CA ALA A 135 -2.41 19.22 18.67
C ALA A 135 -2.11 17.83 19.25
N ASP A 136 -2.79 16.80 18.73
CA ASP A 136 -2.57 15.40 19.13
C ASP A 136 -1.15 14.91 18.76
N PHE A 137 -0.67 15.18 17.53
CA PHE A 137 0.69 14.81 17.14
C PHE A 137 1.74 15.56 17.96
N ASN A 138 1.54 16.84 18.25
CA ASN A 138 2.42 17.61 19.12
C ASN A 138 2.44 17.06 20.56
N ALA A 139 1.30 16.64 21.09
CA ALA A 139 1.23 15.98 22.40
C ALA A 139 1.98 14.64 22.40
N ALA A 140 1.80 13.82 21.36
CA ALA A 140 2.55 12.57 21.20
C ALA A 140 4.07 12.81 21.14
N LEU A 141 4.51 13.80 20.36
CA LEU A 141 5.93 14.13 20.19
C LEU A 141 6.52 14.85 21.40
N LYS A 142 5.72 15.48 22.27
CA LYS A 142 6.19 15.95 23.57
C LYS A 142 6.53 14.78 24.51
N ILE A 143 5.80 13.68 24.40
CA ILE A 143 6.03 12.46 25.22
C ILE A 143 7.16 11.63 24.64
N GLN A 144 7.18 11.46 23.32
CA GLN A 144 8.19 10.70 22.59
C GLN A 144 8.63 11.50 21.34
N PRO A 145 9.69 12.33 21.46
CA PRO A 145 10.13 13.26 20.40
C PRO A 145 10.45 12.63 19.05
N ASP A 146 10.87 11.36 19.07
CA ASP A 146 11.29 10.62 17.90
C ASP A 146 10.26 9.54 17.53
N TYR A 147 8.96 9.75 17.77
CA TYR A 147 7.94 8.75 17.45
C TYR A 147 7.61 8.74 15.94
N PRO A 148 8.01 7.69 15.17
CA PRO A 148 7.96 7.72 13.70
C PRO A 148 6.58 7.97 13.10
N ALA A 149 5.54 7.36 13.68
CA ALA A 149 4.17 7.48 13.17
C ALA A 149 3.67 8.92 13.33
N ALA A 150 3.86 9.54 14.50
CA ALA A 150 3.47 10.92 14.74
C ALA A 150 4.24 11.91 13.86
N LEU A 151 5.55 11.69 13.65
CA LEU A 151 6.35 12.50 12.74
C LEU A 151 5.83 12.43 11.31
N ASN A 152 5.55 11.24 10.79
CA ASN A 152 5.01 11.07 9.43
C ASN A 152 3.62 11.70 9.28
N ASP A 153 2.72 11.50 10.24
CA ASP A 153 1.36 12.02 10.16
C ASP A 153 1.32 13.55 10.35
N ARG A 154 2.20 14.12 11.18
CA ARG A 154 2.37 15.58 11.30
C ARG A 154 2.96 16.18 10.03
N ALA A 155 3.96 15.52 9.45
CA ALA A 155 4.54 15.91 8.16
C ALA A 155 3.48 15.94 7.05
N TRP A 156 2.55 14.98 7.03
CA TRP A 156 1.45 14.99 6.09
C TRP A 156 0.59 16.26 6.20
N ILE A 157 0.29 16.73 7.41
CA ILE A 157 -0.46 17.99 7.61
C ILE A 157 0.35 19.20 7.13
N TYR A 158 1.66 19.24 7.40
CA TYR A 158 2.51 20.31 6.85
C TYR A 158 2.49 20.31 5.32
N MET A 159 2.56 19.14 4.68
CA MET A 159 2.52 19.01 3.22
C MET A 159 1.19 19.45 2.61
N THR A 160 0.05 19.15 3.25
CA THR A 160 -1.27 19.60 2.77
C THR A 160 -1.45 21.11 2.91
N ARG A 161 -0.74 21.73 3.86
CA ARG A 161 -0.63 23.20 4.01
C ARG A 161 0.41 23.84 3.10
N GLY A 162 1.17 23.05 2.35
CA GLY A 162 2.25 23.53 1.47
C GLY A 162 3.56 23.85 2.19
N ASP A 163 3.67 23.56 3.49
CA ASP A 163 4.90 23.74 4.27
C ASP A 163 5.81 22.50 4.13
N TYR A 164 6.42 22.37 2.95
CA TYR A 164 7.25 21.21 2.62
C TYR A 164 8.55 21.18 3.41
N ASP A 165 9.16 22.33 3.72
CA ASP A 165 10.42 22.39 4.46
C ASP A 165 10.25 21.89 5.90
N THR A 166 9.18 22.28 6.60
CA THR A 166 8.89 21.77 7.94
C THR A 166 8.53 20.28 7.90
N ALA A 167 7.77 19.84 6.89
CA ALA A 167 7.50 18.42 6.69
C ALA A 167 8.79 17.59 6.53
N LEU A 168 9.74 18.07 5.74
CA LEU A 168 11.03 17.41 5.52
C LEU A 168 11.83 17.23 6.82
N GLN A 169 11.73 18.16 7.79
CA GLN A 169 12.40 18.02 9.08
C GLN A 169 11.91 16.79 9.85
N ASP A 170 10.60 16.60 9.92
CA ASP A 170 9.99 15.44 10.59
C ASP A 170 10.28 14.13 9.84
N LEU A 171 10.18 14.16 8.51
CA LEU A 171 10.43 12.99 7.66
C LEU A 171 11.90 12.55 7.71
N ASN A 172 12.83 13.51 7.78
CA ASN A 172 14.26 13.21 7.94
C ASN A 172 14.56 12.49 9.25
N LYS A 173 13.90 12.91 10.35
CA LYS A 173 14.00 12.20 11.63
C LYS A 173 13.53 10.76 11.46
N THR A 174 12.33 10.53 10.92
CA THR A 174 11.82 9.16 10.72
C THR A 174 12.72 8.31 9.84
N ALA A 175 13.23 8.86 8.73
CA ALA A 175 14.08 8.15 7.78
C ALA A 175 15.48 7.81 8.33
N SER A 176 15.97 8.57 9.32
CA SER A 176 17.26 8.31 9.98
C SER A 176 17.21 7.23 11.07
N GLN A 177 16.01 6.81 11.46
CA GLN A 177 15.79 5.88 12.58
C GLN A 177 15.65 4.44 12.11
N SER A 178 15.94 3.50 13.02
CA SER A 178 15.56 2.09 12.87
C SER A 178 14.05 1.93 13.09
N THR A 179 13.29 2.25 12.06
CA THR A 179 11.82 2.29 12.07
C THR A 179 11.24 1.03 11.40
N PRO A 180 10.06 0.53 11.80
CA PRO A 180 9.37 -0.56 11.09
C PRO A 180 9.30 -0.31 9.58
N TRP A 181 9.52 -1.37 8.81
CA TRP A 181 9.69 -1.33 7.36
C TRP A 181 8.60 -0.54 6.62
N ALA A 182 7.34 -0.73 7.01
CA ALA A 182 6.20 -0.04 6.42
C ALA A 182 6.17 1.46 6.77
N ILE A 183 6.49 1.84 8.01
CA ILE A 183 6.51 3.25 8.43
C ILE A 183 7.67 3.98 7.74
N ALA A 184 8.82 3.31 7.59
CA ALA A 184 9.94 3.86 6.82
C ALA A 184 9.56 4.08 5.34
N ALA A 185 8.84 3.15 4.72
CA ALA A 185 8.35 3.29 3.34
C ALA A 185 7.47 4.54 3.16
N VAL A 186 6.56 4.78 4.11
CA VAL A 186 5.70 5.97 4.13
C VAL A 186 6.52 7.25 4.29
N ALA A 187 7.54 7.24 5.16
CA ALA A 187 8.41 8.40 5.34
C ALA A 187 9.16 8.77 4.04
N TYR A 188 9.76 7.77 3.36
CA TYR A 188 10.40 7.99 2.07
C TYR A 188 9.43 8.46 1.00
N TYR A 189 8.21 7.91 0.96
CA TYR A 189 7.18 8.37 0.02
C TYR A 189 6.81 9.85 0.24
N TYR A 190 6.50 10.24 1.48
CA TYR A 190 6.18 11.63 1.81
C TYR A 190 7.36 12.57 1.58
N ARG A 191 8.59 12.13 1.86
CA ARG A 191 9.80 12.92 1.61
C ARG A 191 10.04 13.11 0.11
N GLY A 192 9.85 12.05 -0.66
CA GLY A 192 9.89 12.10 -2.12
C GLY A 192 8.84 13.01 -2.72
N PHE A 193 7.61 12.97 -2.20
CA PHE A 193 6.54 13.90 -2.62
C PHE A 193 6.86 15.35 -2.24
N ALA A 194 7.40 15.61 -1.04
CA ALA A 194 7.81 16.96 -0.65
C ALA A 194 8.90 17.50 -1.59
N TYR A 195 9.92 16.70 -1.92
CA TYR A 195 10.94 17.08 -2.90
C TYR A 195 10.38 17.29 -4.31
N LEU A 196 9.41 16.47 -4.74
CA LEU A 196 8.70 16.65 -6.00
C LEU A 196 8.02 18.02 -6.05
N ARG A 197 7.33 18.43 -4.97
CA ARG A 197 6.67 19.74 -4.88
C ARG A 197 7.65 20.90 -4.83
N LEU A 198 8.83 20.69 -4.25
CA LEU A 198 9.96 21.64 -4.27
C LEU A 198 10.77 21.60 -5.58
N LYS A 199 10.38 20.76 -6.55
CA LYS A 199 11.06 20.54 -7.84
C LYS A 199 12.50 20.00 -7.70
N ASP A 200 12.87 19.44 -6.55
CA ASP A 200 14.11 18.67 -6.40
C ASP A 200 13.86 17.22 -6.86
N TYR A 201 13.69 17.07 -8.17
CA TYR A 201 13.26 15.80 -8.75
C TYR A 201 14.27 14.66 -8.52
N ALA A 202 15.56 14.99 -8.42
CA ALA A 202 16.61 13.99 -8.17
C ALA A 202 16.45 13.36 -6.78
N LYS A 203 16.25 14.17 -5.73
CA LYS A 203 15.96 13.64 -4.39
C LYS A 203 14.60 12.95 -4.33
N ALA A 204 13.61 13.48 -5.04
CA ALA A 204 12.29 12.85 -5.12
C ALA A 204 12.38 11.42 -5.64
N VAL A 205 13.05 11.19 -6.78
CA VAL A 205 13.23 9.86 -7.36
C VAL A 205 14.02 8.94 -6.43
N ALA A 206 15.09 9.44 -5.79
CA ALA A 206 15.88 8.64 -4.86
C ALA A 206 15.05 8.13 -3.67
N ASP A 207 14.22 8.98 -3.08
CA ASP A 207 13.35 8.58 -1.97
C ASP A 207 12.22 7.66 -2.42
N LEU A 208 11.62 7.93 -3.57
CA LEU A 208 10.54 7.09 -4.10
C LEU A 208 11.05 5.71 -4.51
N ASN A 209 12.31 5.59 -4.94
CA ASN A 209 12.96 4.29 -5.10
C ASN A 209 13.04 3.52 -3.78
N GLU A 210 13.40 4.17 -2.68
CA GLU A 210 13.45 3.53 -1.37
C GLU A 210 12.06 3.15 -0.83
N ALA A 211 11.02 3.94 -1.15
CA ALA A 211 9.64 3.62 -0.84
C ALA A 211 9.16 2.38 -1.63
N ILE A 212 9.38 2.34 -2.94
CA ILE A 212 9.05 1.20 -3.82
C ILE A 212 9.80 -0.06 -3.41
N ARG A 213 11.10 0.05 -3.10
CA ARG A 213 11.91 -1.08 -2.62
C ARG A 213 11.34 -1.70 -1.36
N ARG A 214 10.70 -0.89 -0.50
CA ARG A 214 10.07 -1.37 0.74
C ARG A 214 8.69 -1.97 0.50
N LEU A 215 7.81 -1.24 -0.17
CA LEU A 215 6.44 -1.68 -0.44
C LEU A 215 6.16 -1.61 -1.95
N PRO A 216 6.59 -2.62 -2.72
CA PRO A 216 6.54 -2.59 -4.19
C PRO A 216 5.12 -2.71 -4.77
N ASN A 217 4.12 -2.98 -3.93
CA ASN A 217 2.73 -3.14 -4.36
C ASN A 217 1.89 -1.88 -4.15
N ASN A 218 2.47 -0.80 -3.59
CA ASN A 218 1.75 0.46 -3.44
C ASN A 218 1.77 1.23 -4.77
N ALA A 219 0.59 1.43 -5.38
CA ALA A 219 0.48 2.11 -6.67
C ALA A 219 0.96 3.57 -6.60
N ASP A 220 0.56 4.32 -5.57
CA ASP A 220 0.84 5.76 -5.46
C ASP A 220 2.35 6.08 -5.44
N TYR A 221 3.19 5.11 -5.06
CA TYR A 221 4.64 5.28 -5.08
C TYR A 221 5.18 5.35 -6.51
N TYR A 222 4.62 4.55 -7.43
CA TYR A 222 4.96 4.62 -8.85
C TYR A 222 4.39 5.87 -9.50
N LEU A 223 3.17 6.29 -9.14
CA LEU A 223 2.60 7.55 -9.64
C LEU A 223 3.51 8.73 -9.29
N ALA A 224 3.88 8.88 -8.03
CA ALA A 224 4.74 9.97 -7.59
C ALA A 224 6.14 9.90 -8.23
N ARG A 225 6.70 8.69 -8.44
CA ARG A 225 8.01 8.57 -9.09
C ARG A 225 7.93 8.90 -10.57
N GLY A 226 6.86 8.48 -11.24
CA GLY A 226 6.57 8.87 -12.62
C GLY A 226 6.43 10.38 -12.78
N GLU A 227 5.74 11.06 -11.86
CA GLU A 227 5.64 12.53 -11.84
C GLU A 227 7.02 13.21 -11.64
N ALA A 228 7.86 12.66 -10.76
CA ALA A 228 9.22 13.15 -10.57
C ALA A 228 10.10 12.95 -11.81
N LEU A 229 10.03 11.77 -12.44
CA LEU A 229 10.75 11.45 -13.68
C LEU A 229 10.26 12.32 -14.84
N GLN A 230 8.96 12.61 -14.93
CA GLN A 230 8.41 13.55 -15.89
C GLN A 230 8.97 14.97 -15.67
N GLY A 231 9.10 15.40 -14.42
CA GLY A 231 9.77 16.67 -14.07
C GLY A 231 11.26 16.71 -14.45
N GLN A 232 11.92 15.54 -14.54
CA GLN A 232 13.28 15.39 -15.09
C GLN A 232 13.30 15.21 -16.61
N GLU A 233 12.16 15.32 -17.29
CA GLU A 233 12.00 15.06 -18.72
C GLU A 233 12.42 13.63 -19.13
N SER A 234 12.48 12.71 -18.16
CA SER A 234 12.77 11.29 -18.36
C SER A 234 11.49 10.55 -18.74
N TYR A 235 10.90 10.94 -19.88
CA TYR A 235 9.54 10.57 -20.27
C TYR A 235 9.33 9.07 -20.42
N ASP A 236 10.27 8.32 -21.01
CA ASP A 236 10.13 6.87 -21.16
C ASP A 236 10.09 6.14 -19.81
N ALA A 237 10.92 6.57 -18.86
CA ALA A 237 10.93 6.03 -17.51
C ALA A 237 9.64 6.38 -16.76
N ALA A 238 9.14 7.61 -16.92
CA ALA A 238 7.88 8.05 -16.34
C ALA A 238 6.68 7.26 -16.89
N LEU A 239 6.63 7.02 -18.20
CA LEU A 239 5.60 6.18 -18.82
C LEU A 239 5.63 4.75 -18.26
N GLY A 240 6.81 4.18 -18.06
CA GLY A 240 6.97 2.87 -17.42
C GLY A 240 6.39 2.83 -16.00
N ASP A 241 6.60 3.89 -15.22
CA ASP A 241 6.03 4.01 -13.87
C ASP A 241 4.51 4.19 -13.88
N PHE A 242 3.96 4.94 -14.83
CA PHE A 242 2.51 5.06 -14.98
C PHE A 242 1.86 3.75 -15.42
N ASP A 243 2.56 2.93 -16.22
CA ASP A 243 2.11 1.57 -16.53
C ASP A 243 2.13 0.67 -15.28
N GLU A 244 3.17 0.77 -14.44
CA GLU A 244 3.22 0.05 -13.15
C GLU A 244 2.14 0.51 -12.18
N PHE A 245 1.79 1.81 -12.17
CA PHE A 245 0.65 2.35 -11.44
C PHE A 245 -0.65 1.71 -11.93
N SER A 246 -0.93 1.77 -13.25
CA SER A 246 -2.18 1.23 -13.82
C SER A 246 -2.31 -0.29 -13.64
N LYS A 247 -1.20 -1.04 -13.57
CA LYS A 247 -1.24 -2.47 -13.21
C LYS A 247 -1.74 -2.71 -11.78
N ARG A 248 -1.37 -1.84 -10.83
CA ARG A 248 -1.72 -1.96 -9.40
C ARG A 248 -3.07 -1.31 -9.06
N ALA A 249 -3.44 -0.27 -9.78
CA ALA A 249 -4.69 0.46 -9.63
C ALA A 249 -5.46 0.53 -10.97
N PRO A 250 -5.95 -0.61 -11.51
CA PRO A 250 -6.50 -0.67 -12.88
C PRO A 250 -7.81 0.09 -13.09
N LYS A 251 -8.45 0.55 -12.01
CA LYS A 251 -9.68 1.36 -12.06
C LYS A 251 -9.42 2.84 -11.81
N ASP A 252 -8.17 3.22 -11.57
CA ASP A 252 -7.79 4.59 -11.29
C ASP A 252 -7.29 5.27 -12.58
N PRO A 253 -7.94 6.35 -13.04
CA PRO A 253 -7.57 7.02 -14.28
C PRO A 253 -6.25 7.80 -14.19
N ARG A 254 -5.70 8.07 -13.00
CA ARG A 254 -4.54 8.98 -12.81
C ARG A 254 -3.34 8.59 -13.68
N GLY A 255 -3.01 7.29 -13.76
CA GLY A 255 -1.90 6.82 -14.61
C GLY A 255 -2.14 7.07 -16.10
N LEU A 256 -3.37 6.90 -16.59
CA LEU A 256 -3.71 7.17 -17.99
C LEU A 256 -3.66 8.67 -18.31
N LEU A 257 -4.16 9.50 -17.39
CA LEU A 257 -4.10 10.96 -17.51
C LEU A 257 -2.64 11.45 -17.55
N ALA A 258 -1.78 10.91 -16.68
CA ALA A 258 -0.37 11.27 -16.65
C ALA A 258 0.36 10.83 -17.93
N ARG A 259 0.06 9.65 -18.48
CA ARG A 259 0.56 9.21 -19.79
C ARG A 259 0.11 10.15 -20.92
N ALA A 260 -1.15 10.57 -20.90
CA ALA A 260 -1.67 11.50 -21.91
C ALA A 260 -0.90 12.82 -21.92
N ALA A 261 -0.61 13.38 -20.73
CA ALA A 261 0.16 14.61 -20.60
C ALA A 261 1.59 14.47 -21.18
N ILE A 262 2.25 13.32 -20.96
CA ILE A 262 3.57 13.05 -21.56
C ILE A 262 3.47 12.94 -23.08
N PHE A 263 2.51 12.18 -23.61
CA PHE A 263 2.35 12.03 -25.05
C PHE A 263 2.04 13.35 -25.74
N GLU A 264 1.25 14.21 -25.12
CA GLU A 264 0.99 15.55 -25.66
C GLU A 264 2.26 16.41 -25.67
N THR A 265 2.99 16.46 -24.55
CA THR A 265 4.25 17.22 -24.43
C THR A 265 5.32 16.74 -25.42
N THR A 266 5.31 15.44 -25.76
CA THR A 266 6.26 14.84 -26.70
C THR A 266 5.78 14.84 -28.15
N GLY A 267 4.68 15.54 -28.48
CA GLY A 267 4.20 15.68 -29.85
C GLY A 267 3.53 14.42 -30.42
N ARG A 268 2.95 13.58 -29.55
CA ARG A 268 2.28 12.31 -29.88
C ARG A 268 0.77 12.39 -29.58
N PRO A 269 0.01 13.31 -30.22
CA PRO A 269 -1.37 13.61 -29.84
C PRO A 269 -2.34 12.43 -30.04
N ARG A 270 -2.08 11.52 -30.98
CA ARG A 270 -2.91 10.32 -31.19
C ARG A 270 -2.82 9.34 -30.01
N GLU A 271 -1.64 9.20 -29.41
CA GLU A 271 -1.43 8.31 -28.26
C GLU A 271 -1.95 8.94 -26.98
N ALA A 272 -1.78 10.25 -26.83
CA ALA A 272 -2.42 11.03 -25.77
C ALA A 272 -3.94 10.88 -25.82
N LEU A 273 -4.56 11.00 -27.01
CA LEU A 273 -5.99 10.83 -27.18
C LEU A 273 -6.46 9.42 -26.81
N THR A 274 -5.71 8.39 -27.20
CA THR A 274 -6.02 7.00 -26.84
C THR A 274 -5.99 6.80 -25.32
N ALA A 275 -5.01 7.39 -24.63
CA ALA A 275 -4.93 7.34 -23.18
C ALA A 275 -6.09 8.09 -22.50
N LEU A 276 -6.50 9.25 -23.03
CA LEU A 276 -7.65 10.01 -22.53
C LEU A 276 -8.98 9.29 -22.76
N ASP A 277 -9.17 8.63 -23.89
CA ASP A 277 -10.34 7.78 -24.15
C ASP A 277 -10.48 6.66 -23.10
N ALA A 278 -9.35 6.01 -22.78
CA ALA A 278 -9.31 5.01 -21.71
C ALA A 278 -9.57 5.63 -20.33
N ALA A 279 -9.03 6.82 -20.05
CA ALA A 279 -9.23 7.52 -18.77
C ALA A 279 -10.71 7.90 -18.56
N VAL A 280 -11.38 8.43 -19.60
CA VAL A 280 -12.82 8.75 -19.55
C VAL A 280 -13.67 7.48 -19.41
N THR A 281 -13.22 6.35 -19.94
CA THR A 281 -13.91 5.07 -19.72
C THR A 281 -13.90 4.66 -18.25
N LEU A 282 -12.80 4.94 -17.53
CA LEU A 282 -12.68 4.63 -16.10
C LEU A 282 -13.40 5.66 -15.20
N ALA A 283 -13.35 6.93 -15.57
CA ALA A 283 -13.96 8.04 -14.82
C ALA A 283 -14.81 8.91 -15.76
N PRO A 284 -16.02 8.45 -16.13
CA PRO A 284 -16.87 9.14 -17.09
C PRO A 284 -17.41 10.48 -16.57
N ASP A 285 -17.40 10.69 -15.26
CA ASP A 285 -17.79 11.91 -14.55
C ASP A 285 -16.66 12.95 -14.46
N SER A 286 -15.41 12.61 -14.78
CA SER A 286 -14.30 13.56 -14.79
C SER A 286 -14.42 14.59 -15.92
N ASP A 287 -14.85 15.81 -15.59
CA ASP A 287 -14.92 16.94 -16.52
C ASP A 287 -13.57 17.21 -17.19
N PHE A 288 -12.48 17.16 -16.40
CA PHE A 288 -11.12 17.34 -16.88
C PHE A 288 -10.74 16.31 -17.95
N ALA A 289 -10.94 15.02 -17.69
CA ALA A 289 -10.59 13.97 -18.66
C ALA A 289 -11.39 14.12 -19.97
N ARG A 290 -12.67 14.51 -19.87
CA ARG A 290 -13.52 14.74 -21.05
C ARG A 290 -13.09 15.98 -21.83
N SER A 291 -12.81 17.11 -21.16
CA SER A 291 -12.40 18.34 -21.83
C SER A 291 -11.07 18.19 -22.57
N GLU A 292 -10.08 17.55 -21.95
CA GLU A 292 -8.77 17.31 -22.57
C GLU A 292 -8.91 16.37 -23.78
N ARG A 293 -9.70 15.30 -23.65
CA ARG A 293 -9.99 14.39 -24.77
C ARG A 293 -10.62 15.11 -25.94
N ASP A 294 -11.66 15.92 -25.68
CA ASP A 294 -12.43 16.58 -26.73
C ASP A 294 -11.60 17.66 -27.43
N ARG A 295 -10.78 18.43 -26.69
CA ARG A 295 -9.78 19.34 -27.27
C ARG A 295 -8.86 18.60 -28.23
N LEU A 296 -8.27 17.49 -27.77
CA LEU A 296 -7.28 16.76 -28.54
C LEU A 296 -7.88 16.01 -29.74
N ARG A 297 -9.16 15.62 -29.67
CA ARG A 297 -9.90 15.07 -30.81
C ARG A 297 -10.01 16.05 -31.97
N GLU A 298 -10.32 17.32 -31.69
CA GLU A 298 -10.40 18.33 -32.75
C GLU A 298 -9.03 18.60 -33.36
N GLN A 299 -7.98 18.74 -32.53
CA GLN A 299 -6.61 18.89 -33.02
C GLN A 299 -6.19 17.73 -33.95
N VAL A 300 -6.42 16.48 -33.55
CA VAL A 300 -6.06 15.30 -34.36
C VAL A 300 -6.86 15.22 -35.67
N LYS A 301 -8.09 15.75 -35.72
CA LYS A 301 -8.88 15.83 -36.96
C LYS A 301 -8.32 16.87 -37.91
N ASP A 302 -7.93 18.03 -37.39
CA ASP A 302 -7.37 19.13 -38.19
C ASP A 302 -6.00 18.75 -38.79
N ASP A 303 -5.23 17.95 -38.06
CA ASP A 303 -3.95 17.39 -38.50
C ASP A 303 -4.09 16.22 -39.50
N ALA A 304 -5.31 15.74 -39.77
CA ALA A 304 -5.53 14.70 -40.76
C ALA A 304 -5.27 15.28 -42.16
N PRO A 305 -4.47 14.61 -43.02
CA PRO A 305 -4.22 15.10 -44.37
C PRO A 305 -5.55 15.33 -45.08
N ALA A 306 -5.77 16.57 -45.56
CA ALA A 306 -6.96 16.93 -46.30
C ALA A 306 -7.20 15.87 -47.38
N LYS A 307 -8.31 15.15 -47.29
CA LYS A 307 -8.71 14.20 -48.34
C LYS A 307 -8.55 14.91 -49.67
N SER A 308 -7.72 14.36 -50.56
CA SER A 308 -7.54 14.89 -51.91
C SER A 308 -8.91 15.20 -52.50
N ARG A 309 -9.22 16.49 -52.72
CA ARG A 309 -10.44 16.89 -53.42
C ARG A 309 -10.46 16.09 -54.73
N PRO A 310 -11.55 15.36 -55.05
CA PRO A 310 -11.65 14.72 -56.35
C PRO A 310 -11.47 15.79 -57.41
N ALA A 311 -10.57 15.55 -58.36
CA ALA A 311 -10.26 16.47 -59.44
C ALA A 311 -11.56 16.87 -60.14
N GLU A 312 -11.80 18.18 -60.21
CA GLU A 312 -12.94 18.74 -60.93
C GLU A 312 -12.83 18.31 -62.40
N PRO A 313 -13.86 17.69 -62.99
CA PRO A 313 -13.79 17.26 -64.38
C PRO A 313 -13.60 18.48 -65.30
N PRO A 314 -12.81 18.35 -66.38
CA PRO A 314 -12.50 19.47 -67.25
C PRO A 314 -13.78 20.06 -67.85
N PRO A 315 -13.85 21.39 -68.02
CA PRO A 315 -15.01 22.04 -68.59
C PRO A 315 -15.25 21.55 -70.02
N THR A 316 -16.50 21.15 -70.28
CA THR A 316 -17.01 20.73 -71.60
C THR A 316 -17.18 21.91 -72.55
#